data_AF-A0A2E9RWZ4-F1
#
_entry.id   AF-A0A2E9RWZ4-F1
#
_cell.length_a   1.000
_cell.length_b   1.000
_cell.length_c   1.000
_cell.angle_alpha   90.00
_cell.angle_beta   90.00
_cell.angle_gamma   90.00
#
_symmetry.space_group_name_H-M   'P 1'
#
loop_
_entity.id
_entity.type
_entity.pdbx_description
1 polymer ?
#
loop_
_entity_poly.entity_id
_entity_poly.type
_entity_poly.pdbx_seq_one_letter_code
_entity_poly.pdbx_strand_id
1 'polypeptide(L)'
;MATDTQNLTIKELEALKKKAAKELKKLDAEIANKKTASEQRSRLFSLIENDHKRHKREDGSNAFRGVGDYLECYIRGIAPIARSNLFSRFGISSRRGKVTPEVVQQIKNELASGQTLQASAESAGVSIATAMKVKKGEYDNTES
;
A
#
# COMPACT_ATOMS: atom_id res chain seq x y z
N MET A 1 -15.81 -54.92 10.25
CA MET A 1 -15.93 -53.75 11.13
C MET A 1 -14.59 -53.05 11.43
N ALA A 2 -13.40 -53.65 11.18
CA ALA A 2 -12.11 -53.01 11.49
C ALA A 2 -11.60 -52.02 10.41
N THR A 3 -12.09 -52.13 9.17
CA THR A 3 -11.63 -51.34 8.01
C THR A 3 -12.20 -49.92 7.97
N ASP A 4 -13.41 -49.72 8.49
CA ASP A 4 -14.08 -48.41 8.44
C ASP A 4 -13.48 -47.41 9.45
N THR A 5 -13.06 -47.90 10.61
CA THR A 5 -12.39 -47.10 11.65
C THR A 5 -10.99 -46.66 11.23
N GLN A 6 -10.25 -47.52 10.51
CA GLN A 6 -8.95 -47.19 9.93
C GLN A 6 -9.07 -46.16 8.80
N ASN A 7 -10.11 -46.27 7.96
CA ASN A 7 -10.37 -45.28 6.90
C ASN A 7 -10.79 -43.91 7.44
N LEU A 8 -11.53 -43.85 8.55
CA LEU A 8 -11.86 -42.57 9.22
C LEU A 8 -10.61 -41.87 9.75
N THR A 9 -9.74 -42.61 10.44
CA THR A 9 -8.51 -42.06 11.03
C THR A 9 -7.50 -41.61 9.96
N ILE A 10 -7.42 -42.29 8.81
CA ILE A 10 -6.59 -41.85 7.67
C ILE A 10 -7.08 -40.50 7.12
N LYS A 11 -8.41 -40.34 6.94
CA LYS A 11 -8.99 -39.08 6.45
C LYS A 11 -8.76 -37.91 7.41
N GLU A 12 -8.86 -38.15 8.71
CA GLU A 12 -8.55 -37.14 9.73
C GLU A 12 -7.08 -36.73 9.69
N LEU A 13 -6.18 -37.69 9.50
CA LEU A 13 -4.74 -37.46 9.35
C LEU A 13 -4.42 -36.62 8.10
N GLU A 14 -5.08 -36.89 6.98
CA GLU A 14 -4.96 -36.09 5.76
C GLU A 14 -5.52 -34.66 5.92
N ALA A 15 -6.64 -34.51 6.62
CA ALA A 15 -7.23 -33.21 6.90
C ALA A 15 -6.29 -32.36 7.80
N LEU A 16 -5.68 -32.98 8.82
CA LEU A 16 -4.67 -32.35 9.67
C LEU A 16 -3.42 -31.95 8.87
N LYS A 17 -2.92 -32.83 8.00
CA LYS A 17 -1.80 -32.51 7.09
C LYS A 17 -2.12 -31.32 6.17
N LYS A 18 -3.33 -31.30 5.59
CA LYS A 18 -3.80 -30.18 4.75
C LYS A 18 -3.90 -28.87 5.54
N LYS A 19 -4.38 -28.93 6.79
CA LYS A 19 -4.47 -27.76 7.67
C LYS A 19 -3.08 -27.24 8.04
N ALA A 20 -2.16 -28.13 8.43
CA ALA A 20 -0.78 -27.77 8.75
C ALA A 20 -0.06 -27.15 7.53
N ALA A 21 -0.21 -27.73 6.34
CA ALA A 21 0.35 -27.19 5.11
C ALA A 21 -0.21 -25.80 4.76
N LYS A 22 -1.50 -25.55 5.03
CA LYS A 22 -2.12 -24.24 4.83
C LYS A 22 -1.58 -23.19 5.80
N GLU A 23 -1.38 -23.54 7.06
CA GLU A 23 -0.80 -22.64 8.06
C GLU A 23 0.68 -22.33 7.77
N LEU A 24 1.47 -23.33 7.35
CA LEU A 24 2.85 -23.09 6.89
C LEU A 24 2.91 -22.10 5.72
N LYS A 25 2.07 -22.28 4.70
CA LYS A 25 1.99 -21.34 3.56
C LYS A 25 1.63 -19.92 3.98
N LYS A 26 0.75 -19.76 4.97
CA LYS A 26 0.40 -18.44 5.52
C LYS A 26 1.60 -17.82 6.23
N LEU A 27 2.27 -18.58 7.10
CA LEU A 27 3.45 -18.11 7.83
C LEU A 27 4.58 -17.71 6.88
N ASP A 28 4.84 -18.50 5.83
CA ASP A 28 5.82 -18.17 4.80
C ASP A 28 5.47 -16.86 4.08
N ALA A 29 4.19 -16.68 3.72
CA ALA A 29 3.72 -15.44 3.10
C ALA A 29 3.85 -14.23 4.06
N GLU A 30 3.56 -14.40 5.35
CA GLU A 30 3.76 -13.36 6.36
C GLU A 30 5.23 -12.99 6.53
N ILE A 31 6.13 -13.98 6.56
CA ILE A 31 7.57 -13.77 6.66
C ILE A 31 8.08 -13.02 5.42
N ALA A 32 7.68 -13.44 4.23
CA ALA A 32 8.02 -12.77 2.99
C ALA A 32 7.56 -11.31 3.00
N ASN A 33 6.31 -11.05 3.37
CA ASN A 33 5.75 -9.70 3.47
C ASN A 33 6.53 -8.82 4.47
N LYS A 34 6.90 -9.36 5.64
CA LYS A 34 7.69 -8.64 6.65
C LYS A 34 9.09 -8.29 6.13
N LYS A 35 9.75 -9.22 5.41
CA LYS A 35 11.06 -8.98 4.79
C LYS A 35 10.99 -7.88 3.74
N THR A 36 10.03 -7.98 2.81
CA THR A 36 9.81 -6.95 1.79
C THR A 36 9.50 -5.58 2.42
N ALA A 37 8.68 -5.55 3.48
CA ALA A 37 8.39 -4.30 4.20
C ALA A 37 9.63 -3.74 4.93
N SER A 38 10.54 -4.60 5.42
CA SER A 38 11.82 -4.19 6.00
C SER A 38 12.74 -3.56 4.96
N GLU A 39 12.92 -4.23 3.82
CA GLU A 39 13.74 -3.75 2.70
C GLU A 39 13.22 -2.42 2.14
N GLN A 40 11.90 -2.31 1.99
CA GLN A 40 11.25 -1.06 1.59
C GLN A 40 11.51 0.06 2.60
N ARG A 41 11.41 -0.22 3.91
CA ARG A 41 11.72 0.78 4.96
C ARG A 41 13.16 1.24 4.91
N SER A 42 14.12 0.33 4.79
CA SER A 42 15.54 0.68 4.68
C SER A 42 15.81 1.54 3.44
N ARG A 43 15.25 1.16 2.28
CA ARG A 43 15.35 1.94 1.05
C ARG A 43 14.78 3.34 1.19
N LEU A 44 13.58 3.47 1.77
CA LEU A 44 12.92 4.76 2.01
C LEU A 44 13.70 5.61 3.01
N PHE A 45 14.24 5.00 4.06
CA PHE A 45 15.07 5.69 5.05
C PHE A 45 16.32 6.30 4.41
N SER A 46 17.05 5.54 3.57
CA SER A 46 18.23 6.05 2.86
C SER A 46 17.92 7.26 1.95
N LEU A 47 16.69 7.37 1.43
CA LEU A 47 16.28 8.53 0.62
C LEU A 47 16.13 9.80 1.46
N ILE A 48 15.77 9.68 2.74
CA ILE A 48 15.41 10.82 3.60
C ILE A 48 16.42 11.11 4.71
N GLU A 49 17.33 10.18 5.02
CA GLU A 49 18.25 10.26 6.17
C GLU A 49 19.08 11.53 6.19
N ASN A 50 19.40 12.10 5.03
CA ASN A 50 20.21 13.31 4.89
C ASN A 50 19.38 14.57 4.60
N ASP A 51 18.06 14.49 4.44
CA ASP A 51 17.24 15.64 4.03
C ASP A 51 17.23 16.75 5.10
N HIS A 52 17.31 16.36 6.38
CA HIS A 52 17.43 17.28 7.50
C HIS A 52 18.62 18.26 7.37
N LYS A 53 19.69 17.89 6.66
CA LYS A 53 20.89 18.73 6.47
C LYS A 53 20.64 19.94 5.58
N ARG A 54 19.58 19.91 4.76
CA ARG A 54 19.19 21.01 3.87
C ARG A 54 18.55 22.17 4.63
N HIS A 55 18.06 21.89 5.84
CA HIS A 55 17.43 22.88 6.69
C HIS A 55 18.51 23.52 7.57
N LYS A 56 18.96 24.69 7.10
CA LYS A 56 19.90 25.55 7.82
C LYS A 56 19.16 26.77 8.37
N ARG A 57 19.59 27.23 9.54
CA ARG A 57 19.14 28.51 10.12
C ARG A 57 19.87 29.66 9.42
N GLU A 58 19.42 30.89 9.67
CA GLU A 58 20.02 32.10 9.11
C GLU A 58 21.51 32.26 9.48
N ASP A 59 21.91 31.72 10.62
CA ASP A 59 23.31 31.67 11.10
C ASP A 59 24.14 30.52 10.48
N GLY A 60 23.58 29.72 9.57
CA GLY A 60 24.23 28.57 8.94
C GLY A 60 24.29 27.30 9.79
N SER A 61 23.80 27.35 11.04
CA SER A 61 23.70 26.18 11.91
C SER A 61 22.59 25.22 11.44
N ASN A 62 22.67 23.95 11.87
CA ASN A 62 21.66 22.95 11.52
C ASN A 62 20.34 23.28 12.23
N ALA A 63 19.23 23.30 11.49
CA ALA A 63 17.91 23.49 12.08
C ALA A 63 17.49 22.32 12.99
N PHE A 64 17.91 21.10 12.62
CA PHE A 64 17.60 19.85 13.32
C PHE A 64 18.86 19.22 13.90
N ARG A 65 18.72 18.54 15.05
CA ARG A 65 19.83 17.83 15.71
C ARG A 65 20.25 16.57 14.95
N GLY A 66 19.36 16.00 14.14
CA GLY A 66 19.60 14.82 13.32
C GLY A 66 18.32 14.31 12.67
N VAL A 67 18.39 13.10 12.11
CA VAL A 67 17.25 12.50 11.40
C VAL A 67 16.05 12.24 12.32
N GLY A 68 16.25 11.81 13.57
CA GLY A 68 15.15 11.54 14.50
C GLY A 68 14.31 12.80 14.80
N ASP A 69 14.99 13.90 15.15
CA ASP A 69 14.39 15.21 15.37
C ASP A 69 13.66 15.73 14.12
N TYR A 70 14.23 15.51 12.93
CA TYR A 70 13.57 15.85 11.67
C TYR A 70 12.29 15.02 11.42
N LEU A 71 12.30 13.72 11.68
CA LEU A 71 11.11 12.88 11.53
C LEU A 71 9.99 13.30 12.51
N GLU A 72 10.35 13.67 13.73
CA GLU A 72 9.40 14.04 14.78
C GLU A 72 8.86 15.46 14.64
N CYS A 73 9.73 16.45 14.46
CA CYS A 73 9.34 17.85 14.47
C CYS A 73 8.85 18.32 13.10
N TYR A 74 9.45 17.83 12.02
CA TYR A 74 9.11 18.26 10.67
C TYR A 74 8.09 17.32 10.03
N ILE A 75 8.40 16.03 9.86
CA ILE A 75 7.53 15.14 9.08
C ILE A 75 6.17 14.91 9.76
N ARG A 76 6.14 14.68 11.07
CA ARG A 76 4.87 14.55 11.81
C ARG A 76 4.13 15.88 11.96
N GLY A 77 4.87 17.00 12.00
CA GLY A 77 4.31 18.36 12.09
C GLY A 77 3.70 18.88 10.79
N ILE A 78 4.07 18.31 9.63
CA ILE A 78 3.53 18.74 8.34
C ILE A 78 2.05 18.35 8.21
N ALA A 79 1.24 19.36 7.87
CA ALA A 79 -0.17 19.18 7.55
C ALA A 79 -0.37 18.07 6.49
N PRO A 80 -1.42 17.22 6.59
CA PRO A 80 -1.64 16.12 5.66
C PRO A 80 -1.54 16.50 4.17
N ILE A 81 -2.00 17.70 3.81
CA ILE A 81 -1.99 18.25 2.45
C ILE A 81 -0.55 18.50 1.95
N ALA A 82 0.33 19.01 2.82
CA ALA A 82 1.71 19.32 2.48
C ALA A 82 2.63 18.07 2.52
N ARG A 83 2.19 16.97 3.15
CA ARG A 83 2.93 15.69 3.14
C ARG A 83 3.05 15.10 1.73
N SER A 84 2.09 15.36 0.85
CA SER A 84 2.17 14.91 -0.55
C SER A 84 3.40 15.48 -1.26
N ASN A 85 3.67 16.79 -1.08
CA ASN A 85 4.82 17.45 -1.70
C ASN A 85 6.15 16.91 -1.17
N LEU A 86 6.20 16.60 0.13
CA LEU A 86 7.36 15.94 0.74
C LEU A 86 7.60 14.58 0.11
N PHE A 87 6.58 13.75 -0.03
CA PHE A 87 6.68 12.40 -0.61
C PHE A 87 7.06 12.44 -2.09
N SER A 88 6.56 13.40 -2.87
CA SER A 88 6.95 13.60 -4.27
C SER A 88 8.45 13.84 -4.44
N ARG A 89 9.12 14.57 -3.51
CA ARG A 89 10.57 14.79 -3.56
C ARG A 89 11.40 13.51 -3.47
N PHE A 90 10.85 12.49 -2.81
CA PHE A 90 11.50 11.18 -2.67
C PHE A 90 10.98 10.16 -3.70
N GLY A 91 10.27 10.61 -4.74
CA GLY A 91 9.67 9.74 -5.76
C GLY A 91 8.53 8.87 -5.23
N ILE A 92 7.99 9.19 -4.06
CA ILE A 92 6.89 8.45 -3.44
C ILE A 92 5.59 9.08 -3.92
N SER A 93 5.04 8.56 -5.00
CA SER A 93 3.68 8.90 -5.43
C SER A 93 2.67 8.21 -4.51
N SER A 94 1.77 8.97 -3.87
CA SER A 94 0.67 8.36 -3.14
C SER A 94 -0.26 7.63 -4.11
N ARG A 95 -0.51 6.33 -3.91
CA ARG A 95 -1.57 5.58 -4.64
C ARG A 95 -2.99 6.10 -4.40
N ARG A 96 -3.16 7.08 -3.51
CA ARG A 96 -4.37 7.90 -3.45
C ARG A 96 -4.22 9.06 -4.43
N GLY A 97 -4.23 8.76 -5.73
CA GLY A 97 -4.45 9.79 -6.73
C GLY A 97 -5.74 10.54 -6.38
N LYS A 98 -5.74 11.87 -6.53
CA LYS A 98 -6.96 12.66 -6.43
C LYS A 98 -7.91 12.10 -7.50
N VAL A 99 -9.11 11.69 -7.10
CA VAL A 99 -10.12 11.23 -8.06
C VAL A 99 -10.64 12.48 -8.76
N THR A 100 -10.16 12.72 -9.97
CA THR A 100 -10.63 13.81 -10.83
C THR A 100 -11.71 13.29 -11.79
N PRO A 101 -12.54 14.16 -12.38
CA PRO A 101 -13.54 13.75 -13.37
C PRO A 101 -12.94 12.99 -14.55
N GLU A 102 -11.72 13.33 -14.97
CA GLU A 102 -11.00 12.66 -16.05
C GLU A 102 -10.66 11.21 -15.68
N VAL A 103 -10.21 10.98 -14.43
CA VAL A 103 -9.93 9.65 -13.87
C VAL A 103 -11.21 8.81 -13.81
N VAL A 104 -12.34 9.40 -13.41
CA VAL A 104 -13.64 8.73 -13.38
C VAL A 104 -14.05 8.31 -14.80
N GLN A 105 -13.94 9.21 -15.77
CA GLN A 105 -14.31 8.93 -17.15
C GLN A 105 -13.40 7.89 -17.80
N GLN A 106 -12.09 7.96 -17.54
CA GLN A 106 -11.12 6.96 -18.00
C GLN A 106 -11.49 5.56 -17.50
N ILE A 107 -11.74 5.40 -16.20
CA ILE A 107 -12.11 4.11 -15.61
C ILE A 107 -13.43 3.60 -16.20
N LYS A 108 -14.43 4.48 -16.40
CA LYS A 108 -15.69 4.09 -17.04
C LYS A 108 -15.48 3.59 -18.47
N ASN A 109 -14.66 4.29 -19.26
CA ASN A 109 -14.37 3.91 -20.64
C ASN A 109 -13.61 2.57 -20.71
N GLU A 110 -12.62 2.38 -19.84
CA GLU A 110 -11.85 1.13 -19.79
C GLU A 110 -12.73 -0.06 -19.35
N LEU A 111 -13.62 0.13 -18.37
CA LEU A 111 -14.58 -0.89 -17.96
C LEU A 111 -15.61 -1.20 -19.07
N ALA A 112 -16.05 -0.19 -19.81
CA ALA A 112 -16.93 -0.37 -20.97
C ALA A 112 -16.24 -1.13 -22.12
N SER A 113 -14.91 -0.94 -22.28
CA SER A 113 -14.09 -1.70 -23.23
C SER A 113 -13.77 -3.14 -22.78
N GLY A 114 -14.25 -3.57 -21.61
CA GLY A 114 -14.09 -4.93 -21.10
C GLY A 114 -12.80 -5.15 -20.30
N GLN A 115 -12.06 -4.10 -19.90
CA GLN A 115 -10.91 -4.26 -19.02
C GLN A 115 -11.32 -4.67 -17.60
N THR A 116 -10.40 -5.31 -16.88
CA THR A 116 -10.62 -5.71 -15.49
C THR A 116 -10.51 -4.52 -14.55
N LEU A 117 -11.22 -4.56 -13.42
CA LEU A 117 -11.14 -3.53 -12.38
C LEU A 117 -9.71 -3.25 -11.91
N GLN A 118 -8.86 -4.29 -11.91
CA GLN A 118 -7.46 -4.15 -11.54
C GLN A 118 -6.68 -3.39 -12.61
N ALA A 119 -6.82 -3.78 -13.88
CA ALA A 119 -6.14 -3.11 -14.99
C ALA A 119 -6.55 -1.62 -15.06
N SER A 120 -7.83 -1.32 -14.91
CA SER A 120 -8.32 0.07 -14.95
C SER A 120 -7.85 0.89 -13.75
N ALA A 121 -7.78 0.27 -12.56
CA ALA A 121 -7.24 0.95 -11.38
C ALA A 121 -5.74 1.26 -11.53
N GLU A 122 -4.97 0.33 -12.08
CA GLU A 122 -3.54 0.50 -12.35
C GLU A 122 -3.29 1.57 -13.42
N SER A 123 -4.04 1.53 -14.53
CA SER A 123 -4.00 2.51 -15.63
C SER A 123 -4.30 3.94 -15.14
N ALA A 124 -5.32 4.08 -14.30
CA ALA A 124 -5.75 5.35 -13.75
C ALA A 124 -4.98 5.78 -12.48
N GLY A 125 -4.02 4.97 -12.00
CA GLY A 125 -3.21 5.30 -10.83
C GLY A 125 -3.99 5.36 -9.50
N VAL A 126 -5.11 4.65 -9.40
CA VAL A 126 -5.97 4.62 -8.19
C VAL A 126 -6.05 3.22 -7.58
N SER A 127 -6.68 3.10 -6.42
CA SER A 127 -6.92 1.80 -5.80
C SER A 127 -8.04 1.03 -6.51
N ILE A 128 -8.01 -0.30 -6.46
CA ILE A 128 -9.10 -1.16 -6.97
C ILE A 128 -10.43 -0.82 -6.29
N ALA A 129 -10.40 -0.47 -5.01
CA ALA A 129 -11.58 0.00 -4.28
C ALA A 129 -12.15 1.29 -4.88
N THR A 130 -11.29 2.23 -5.31
CA THR A 130 -11.68 3.46 -6.00
C THR A 130 -12.35 3.14 -7.35
N ALA A 131 -11.75 2.26 -8.15
CA ALA A 131 -12.35 1.83 -9.42
C ALA A 131 -13.71 1.14 -9.21
N MET A 132 -13.87 0.38 -8.12
CA MET A 132 -15.15 -0.23 -7.76
C MET A 132 -16.21 0.82 -7.38
N LYS A 133 -15.82 1.88 -6.67
CA LYS A 133 -16.71 3.01 -6.35
C LYS A 133 -17.13 3.78 -7.61
N VAL A 134 -16.20 4.00 -8.54
CA VAL A 134 -16.50 4.58 -9.87
C VAL A 134 -17.49 3.70 -10.63
N LYS A 135 -17.27 2.38 -10.67
CA LYS A 135 -18.20 1.44 -11.30
C LYS A 135 -19.59 1.48 -10.67
N LYS A 136 -19.70 1.73 -9.37
CA LYS A 136 -20.97 1.87 -8.63
C LYS A 136 -21.64 3.23 -8.81
N GLY A 137 -21.01 4.18 -9.49
CA GLY A 137 -21.54 5.54 -9.67
C GLY A 137 -21.42 6.43 -8.43
N GLU A 138 -20.59 6.08 -7.44
CA GLU A 138 -20.41 6.89 -6.22
C GLU A 138 -19.81 8.29 -6.51
N TYR A 139 -19.20 8.47 -7.69
CA TYR A 139 -18.59 9.73 -8.12
C TYR A 139 -19.42 10.47 -9.20
N ASP A 140 -20.63 10.03 -9.48
CA ASP A 140 -21.47 10.59 -10.57
C ASP A 140 -22.26 11.82 -10.12
N ASN A 141 -22.32 12.07 -8.80
CA ASN A 141 -23.14 13.13 -8.18
C ASN A 141 -22.38 14.43 -7.88
N THR A 142 -21.27 14.74 -8.57
CA THR A 142 -20.52 15.99 -8.33
C THR A 142 -20.98 17.18 -9.18
N GLU A 143 -22.15 17.13 -9.82
CA GLU A 143 -22.82 18.33 -10.34
C GLU A 143 -23.80 18.86 -9.28
N SER A 144 -23.37 19.88 -8.54
CA SER A 144 -24.21 20.84 -7.83
C SER A 144 -23.49 22.17 -7.77
#